data_AF-A0A0B8Q8P1-F1
#
_entry.id   AF-A0A0B8Q8P1-F1
#
_cell.length_a   1.000
_cell.length_b   1.000
_cell.length_c   1.000
_cell.angle_alpha   90.00
_cell.angle_beta   90.00
_cell.angle_gamma   90.00
#
_symmetry.space_group_name_H-M   'P 1'
#
loop_
_entity.id
_entity.type
_entity.pdbx_description
1 polymer ?
#
loop_
_entity_poly.entity_id
_entity_poly.type
_entity_poly.pdbx_seq_one_letter_code
_entity_poly.pdbx_strand_id
1 'polypeptide(L)'
;MFIMLNQNLPAVTLRSQGIEKALAEQSLSSSDYRWRYMTPECDYHDTIKIIDKALAENYQFDSIVCGNDRVALVAICICIAWARYS
;
A
#
# COMPACT_ATOMS: atom_id res chain seq x y z
N MET A 1 6.70 -3.70 -5.48
CA MET A 1 6.05 -2.46 -4.96
C MET A 1 4.74 -2.81 -4.27
N PHE A 2 4.36 -2.12 -3.18
CA PHE A 2 3.08 -2.33 -2.50
C PHE A 2 2.21 -1.07 -2.57
N ILE A 3 0.98 -1.16 -3.10
CA ILE A 3 0.10 0.00 -3.31
C ILE A 3 -1.13 -0.14 -2.40
N MET A 4 -1.41 0.89 -1.60
CA MET A 4 -2.50 0.91 -0.63
C MET A 4 -3.35 2.18 -0.76
N LEU A 5 -4.58 2.03 -1.24
CA LEU A 5 -5.53 3.14 -1.41
C LEU A 5 -6.82 2.94 -0.61
N ASN A 6 -7.42 4.01 -0.09
CA ASN A 6 -8.76 3.96 0.52
C ASN A 6 -9.82 3.67 -0.55
N GLN A 7 -10.92 3.03 -0.20
CA GLN A 7 -12.05 2.83 -1.11
C GLN A 7 -12.97 4.05 -1.15
N ASN A 8 -13.71 4.19 -2.24
CA ASN A 8 -14.90 5.04 -2.36
C ASN A 8 -14.71 6.55 -2.08
N LEU A 9 -13.46 7.05 -2.07
CA LEU A 9 -13.18 8.48 -2.01
C LEU A 9 -12.96 9.03 -3.43
N PRO A 10 -13.50 10.20 -3.80
CA PRO A 10 -13.30 10.78 -5.13
C PRO A 10 -11.82 10.93 -5.52
N ALA A 11 -10.97 11.29 -4.55
CA ALA A 11 -9.53 11.41 -4.76
C ALA A 11 -8.84 10.06 -5.08
N VAL A 12 -9.41 8.93 -4.67
CA VAL A 12 -8.85 7.60 -4.95
C VAL A 12 -8.95 7.29 -6.43
N THR A 13 -10.05 7.60 -7.09
CA THR A 13 -10.21 7.37 -8.53
C THR A 13 -9.09 8.05 -9.33
N LEU A 14 -8.80 9.32 -9.01
CA LEU A 14 -7.72 10.07 -9.68
C LEU A 14 -6.33 9.51 -9.33
N ARG A 15 -6.10 9.11 -8.07
CA ARG A 15 -4.84 8.45 -7.67
C ARG A 15 -4.65 7.13 -8.39
N SER A 16 -5.68 6.29 -8.48
CA SER A 16 -5.62 5.01 -9.17
C SER A 16 -5.25 5.20 -10.64
N GLN A 17 -5.92 6.13 -11.34
CA GLN A 17 -5.60 6.45 -12.73
C GLN A 17 -4.16 6.92 -12.92
N GLY A 18 -3.67 7.79 -12.04
CA GLY A 18 -2.28 8.26 -12.08
C GLY A 18 -1.26 7.14 -11.85
N ILE A 19 -1.54 6.25 -10.89
CA ILE A 19 -0.70 5.09 -10.60
C ILE A 19 -0.71 4.12 -11.77
N GLU A 20 -1.88 3.75 -12.31
CA GLU A 20 -2.00 2.86 -13.47
C GLU A 20 -1.24 3.39 -14.68
N LYS A 21 -1.34 4.70 -14.94
CA LYS A 21 -0.56 5.36 -15.99
C LYS A 21 0.94 5.22 -15.75
N ALA A 22 1.41 5.50 -14.53
CA ALA A 22 2.83 5.37 -14.20
C ALA A 22 3.34 3.92 -14.29
N LEU A 23 2.53 2.94 -13.88
CA LEU A 23 2.85 1.52 -14.00
C LEU A 23 2.99 1.10 -15.47
N ALA A 24 2.07 1.56 -16.34
CA ALA A 24 2.11 1.29 -17.77
C ALA A 24 3.34 1.93 -18.45
N GLU A 25 3.70 3.16 -18.08
CA GLU A 25 4.88 3.85 -18.61
C GLU A 25 6.20 3.11 -18.26
N GLN A 26 6.23 2.43 -17.11
CA GLN A 26 7.39 1.64 -16.66
C GLN A 26 7.36 0.17 -17.14
N SER A 27 6.39 -0.20 -17.99
CA SER A 27 6.18 -1.59 -18.42
C SER A 27 6.07 -2.59 -17.26
N LEU A 28 5.55 -2.15 -16.11
CA LEU A 28 5.34 -3.01 -14.95
C LEU A 28 4.11 -3.88 -15.14
N SER A 29 4.27 -5.17 -14.84
CA SER A 29 3.24 -6.18 -14.85
C SER A 29 2.64 -6.39 -13.46
N SER A 30 1.54 -7.14 -13.38
CA SER A 30 0.88 -7.44 -12.11
C SER A 30 1.71 -8.28 -11.13
N SER A 31 2.82 -8.88 -11.55
CA SER A 31 3.78 -9.53 -10.64
C SER A 31 4.71 -8.54 -9.94
N ASP A 32 4.90 -7.33 -10.49
CA ASP A 32 5.85 -6.34 -9.98
C ASP A 32 5.28 -5.52 -8.82
N TYR A 33 3.96 -5.56 -8.64
CA TYR A 33 3.28 -4.87 -7.56
C TYR A 33 2.11 -5.66 -6.97
N ARG A 34 1.83 -5.42 -5.70
CA ARG A 34 0.57 -5.83 -5.07
C ARG A 34 -0.26 -4.60 -4.75
N TRP A 35 -1.48 -4.60 -5.23
CA TRP A 35 -2.47 -3.56 -4.94
C TRP A 35 -3.46 -4.04 -3.89
N ARG A 36 -3.70 -3.21 -2.87
CA ARG A 36 -4.70 -3.45 -1.83
C ARG A 36 -5.53 -2.18 -1.61
N TYR A 37 -6.80 -2.43 -1.31
CA TYR A 37 -7.75 -1.37 -0.98
C TYR A 37 -8.10 -1.44 0.50
N MET A 38 -8.22 -0.28 1.14
CA MET A 38 -8.61 -0.10 2.54
C MET A 38 -10.04 0.41 2.64
N THR A 39 -10.69 0.16 3.77
CA THR A 39 -12.00 0.73 4.07
C THR A 39 -11.99 2.27 4.03
N PRO A 40 -13.12 2.93 3.71
CA PRO A 40 -13.19 4.39 3.63
C PRO A 40 -12.87 5.09 4.96
N GLU A 41 -13.25 4.50 6.09
CA GLU A 41 -13.00 5.06 7.43
C GLU A 41 -11.50 5.17 7.77
N CYS A 42 -10.64 4.52 6.98
CA CYS A 42 -9.19 4.54 7.13
C CYS A 42 -8.77 4.17 8.56
N ASP A 43 -9.13 2.97 8.99
CA ASP A 43 -8.70 2.43 10.27
C ASP A 43 -7.19 2.09 10.24
N TYR A 44 -6.46 2.57 11.24
CA TYR A 44 -5.06 2.22 11.47
C TYR A 44 -4.87 0.71 11.57
N HIS A 45 -5.84 0.03 12.17
CA HIS A 45 -5.80 -1.41 12.36
C HIS A 45 -5.84 -2.16 11.03
N ASP A 46 -6.64 -1.68 10.07
CA ASP A 46 -6.68 -2.25 8.72
C ASP A 46 -5.35 -2.07 7.99
N THR A 47 -4.73 -0.88 8.12
CA THR A 47 -3.41 -0.62 7.54
C THR A 47 -2.36 -1.59 8.08
N ILE A 48 -2.34 -1.79 9.41
CA ILE A 48 -1.43 -2.73 10.06
C ILE A 48 -1.69 -4.15 9.55
N LYS A 49 -2.93 -4.63 9.58
CA LYS A 49 -3.29 -5.99 9.13
C LYS A 49 -2.88 -6.26 7.69
N ILE A 50 -3.06 -5.30 6.78
CA ILE A 50 -2.73 -5.47 5.37
C ILE A 50 -1.23 -5.64 5.18
N ILE A 51 -0.43 -4.80 5.84
CA ILE A 51 1.04 -4.84 5.72
C ILE A 51 1.61 -6.06 6.45
N ASP A 52 1.14 -6.32 7.67
CA ASP A 52 1.53 -7.47 8.48
C ASP A 52 1.27 -8.78 7.74
N LYS A 53 0.08 -8.91 7.13
CA LYS A 53 -0.24 -10.06 6.27
C LYS A 53 0.70 -10.17 5.07
N ALA A 54 1.02 -9.06 4.40
CA ALA A 54 1.92 -9.09 3.26
C ALA A 54 3.34 -9.55 3.66
N LEU A 55 3.86 -9.02 4.77
CA LEU A 55 5.17 -9.38 5.30
C LEU A 55 5.20 -10.84 5.79
N ALA A 56 4.16 -11.30 6.49
CA ALA A 56 4.02 -12.68 6.93
C ALA A 56 3.91 -13.68 5.76
N GLU A 57 3.39 -13.25 4.61
CA GLU A 57 3.37 -14.04 3.36
C GLU A 57 4.73 -14.02 2.61
N ASN A 58 5.80 -13.52 3.25
CA ASN A 58 7.11 -13.29 2.64
C ASN A 58 7.06 -12.43 1.37
N TYR A 59 6.09 -11.53 1.27
CA TYR A 59 6.05 -10.61 0.13
C TYR A 59 7.14 -9.55 0.30
N GLN A 60 8.12 -9.60 -0.59
CA GLN A 60 9.21 -8.63 -0.65
C GLN A 60 8.76 -7.39 -1.43
N PHE A 61 8.93 -6.22 -0.84
CA PHE A 61 8.70 -4.93 -1.50
C PHE A 61 9.70 -3.89 -0.99
N ASP A 62 10.25 -3.10 -1.91
CA ASP A 62 11.18 -2.02 -1.57
C ASP A 62 10.49 -0.67 -1.35
N SER A 63 9.21 -0.58 -1.75
CA SER A 63 8.44 0.66 -1.70
C SER A 63 6.97 0.40 -1.42
N ILE A 64 6.37 1.33 -0.66
CA ILE A 64 4.93 1.39 -0.41
C ILE A 64 4.40 2.72 -0.96
N VAL A 65 3.33 2.66 -1.75
CA VAL A 65 2.56 3.81 -2.21
C VAL A 65 1.31 3.92 -1.35
N CYS A 66 1.19 4.99 -0.57
CA CYS A 66 0.07 5.21 0.33
C CYS A 66 -0.90 6.25 -0.25
N GLY A 67 -2.21 5.99 -0.13
CA GLY A 67 -3.24 6.91 -0.62
C GLY A 67 -3.35 8.21 0.19
N ASN A 68 -2.77 8.28 1.38
CA ASN A 68 -2.70 9.48 2.21
C ASN A 68 -1.59 9.36 3.28
N ASP A 69 -1.22 10.49 3.90
CA ASP A 69 -0.13 10.56 4.87
C ASP A 69 -0.42 9.80 6.18
N ARG A 70 -1.70 9.70 6.55
CA ARG A 70 -2.13 8.93 7.73
C ARG A 70 -1.76 7.45 7.56
N VAL A 71 -1.99 6.89 6.37
CA VAL A 71 -1.62 5.50 6.02
C VAL A 71 -0.09 5.39 5.94
N ALA A 72 0.59 6.39 5.38
CA ALA A 72 2.05 6.40 5.28
C ALA A 72 2.73 6.36 6.65
N LEU A 73 2.22 7.13 7.62
CA LEU A 73 2.72 7.12 8.99
C LEU A 73 2.65 5.72 9.62
N VAL A 74 1.48 5.08 9.52
CA VAL A 74 1.28 3.73 10.07
C VAL A 74 2.14 2.70 9.34
N ALA A 75 2.23 2.80 8.01
CA ALA A 75 3.05 1.92 7.20
C ALA A 75 4.53 1.97 7.61
N ILE A 76 5.07 3.17 7.84
CA ILE A 76 6.44 3.35 8.34
C ILE A 76 6.60 2.71 9.73
N CYS A 77 5.66 2.94 10.65
CA CYS A 77 5.74 2.35 11.99
C CYS A 77 5.79 0.82 11.97
N ILE A 78 4.91 0.17 11.20
CA ILE A 78 4.86 -1.30 11.14
C ILE A 78 6.08 -1.89 10.43
N CYS A 79 6.56 -1.28 9.35
CA CYS A 79 7.77 -1.74 8.65
C CYS A 79 9.02 -1.62 9.53
N ILE A 80 9.16 -0.54 10.30
CA ILE A 80 10.26 -0.39 11.27
C ILE A 80 10.14 -1.43 12.38
N ALA A 81 8.93 -1.71 12.88
CA ALA A 81 8.71 -2.74 13.89
C ALA A 81 9.13 -4.11 13.36
N TRP A 82 8.68 -4.49 12.17
CA TRP A 82 9.10 -5.74 11.52
C TRP A 82 10.61 -5.83 11.37
N ALA A 83 11.25 -4.81 10.80
CA ALA A 83 12.72 -4.80 10.60
C ALA A 83 13.53 -4.92 11.89
N ARG A 84 12.95 -4.63 13.06
CA ARG A 84 13.60 -4.80 14.37
C ARG A 84 13.38 -6.16 15.00
N TYR A 85 12.31 -6.87 14.64
CA TYR A 85 11.87 -8.09 15.32
C TYR A 85 11.81 -9.34 14.41
N SER A 86 12.11 -9.21 13.11
CA SER A 86 12.32 -10.30 12.15
C SER A 86 13.77 -10.71 12.07
#